data_AF-A0A7V3T6T4-F1
#
_entry.id   AF-A0A7V3T6T4-F1
#
_cell.length_a   1.000
_cell.length_b   1.000
_cell.length_c   1.000
_cell.angle_alpha   90.00
_cell.angle_beta   90.00
_cell.angle_gamma   90.00
#
_symmetry.space_group_name_H-M   'P 1'
#
loop_
_entity.id
_entity.type
_entity.pdbx_description
1 polymer ?
#
loop_
_entity_poly.entity_id
_entity_poly.type
_entity_poly.pdbx_seq_one_letter_code
_entity_poly.pdbx_strand_id
1 'polypeptide(L)'
;AELCRLGPETTFVFMHICYPYYEELLALAKQWTNACVDMCWAWIVNPAAAKDYLKKHILTAPINKLLPFGGDYIPVEPVLGHALIARRGIARALWELVDEGWLTLQDALDLVDPILHGNARRIFKLAQKTEALRQAEWLQRPSTAPLSTPSANRL
;
A
#
# COMPACT_ATOMS: atom_id res chain seq x y z
N ALA A 1 2.22 0.12 18.81
CA ALA A 1 1.47 1.25 19.41
C ALA A 1 2.38 2.38 19.86
N GLU A 2 3.47 2.12 20.61
CA GLU A 2 4.36 3.18 21.11
C GLU A 2 4.95 4.09 20.03
N LEU A 3 5.37 3.54 18.87
CA LEU A 3 5.83 4.35 17.74
C LEU A 3 4.78 5.38 17.30
N CYS A 4 3.53 4.96 17.16
CA CYS A 4 2.42 5.82 16.75
C CYS A 4 2.11 6.88 17.81
N ARG A 5 2.24 6.52 19.10
CA ARG A 5 2.04 7.43 20.24
C ARG A 5 3.12 8.51 20.32
N LEU A 6 4.38 8.12 20.12
CA LEU A 6 5.53 9.02 20.23
C LEU A 6 5.73 9.91 19.00
N GLY A 7 5.25 9.49 17.83
CA GLY A 7 5.35 10.24 16.58
C GLY A 7 3.99 10.57 15.97
N PRO A 8 3.13 11.39 16.62
CA PRO A 8 1.77 11.68 16.12
C PRO A 8 1.78 12.32 14.72
N GLU A 9 2.81 13.10 14.40
CA GLU A 9 2.98 13.78 13.09
C GLU A 9 3.61 12.88 12.02
N THR A 10 4.09 11.69 12.39
CA THR A 10 4.74 10.75 11.48
C THR A 10 3.78 9.66 11.07
N THR A 11 3.53 9.52 9.77
CA THR A 11 2.78 8.37 9.24
C THR A 11 3.67 7.13 9.21
N PHE A 12 3.24 6.08 9.90
CA PHE A 12 3.88 4.77 9.90
C PHE A 12 3.12 3.82 8.97
N VAL A 13 3.86 3.09 8.12
CA VAL A 13 3.31 2.03 7.27
C VAL A 13 3.79 0.68 7.79
N PHE A 14 2.86 -0.13 8.26
CA PHE A 14 3.13 -1.49 8.74
C PHE A 14 3.00 -2.47 7.58
N MET A 15 4.12 -3.07 7.19
CA MET A 15 4.22 -3.87 5.97
C MET A 15 3.78 -5.32 6.19
N HIS A 16 3.41 -6.01 5.10
CA HIS A 16 3.16 -7.45 5.05
C HIS A 16 2.07 -7.98 5.99
N ILE A 17 1.13 -7.11 6.40
CA ILE A 17 0.09 -7.41 7.41
C ILE A 17 0.59 -8.11 8.68
N CYS A 18 1.89 -8.04 8.99
CA CYS A 18 2.50 -8.85 10.06
C CYS A 18 2.12 -10.34 10.00
N TYR A 19 1.94 -10.91 8.80
CA TYR A 19 1.53 -12.31 8.64
C TYR A 19 2.41 -13.26 9.48
N PRO A 20 1.84 -14.21 10.25
CA PRO A 20 0.42 -14.58 10.33
C PRO A 20 -0.43 -13.85 11.40
N TYR A 21 0.11 -12.81 12.05
CA TYR A 21 -0.51 -12.10 13.19
C TYR A 21 -1.12 -10.75 12.77
N TYR A 22 -2.08 -10.79 11.83
CA TYR A 22 -2.66 -9.58 11.23
C TYR A 22 -3.83 -8.97 12.02
N GLU A 23 -4.37 -9.67 13.01
CA GLU A 23 -5.51 -9.20 13.82
C GLU A 23 -5.13 -7.99 14.67
N GLU A 24 -3.94 -8.00 15.27
CA GLU A 24 -3.43 -6.91 16.09
C GLU A 24 -3.24 -5.62 15.28
N LEU A 25 -2.96 -5.74 13.97
CA LEU A 25 -2.88 -4.59 13.08
C LEU A 25 -4.24 -3.93 12.85
N LEU A 26 -5.35 -4.66 12.93
CA LEU A 26 -6.68 -4.05 12.85
C LEU A 26 -6.93 -3.13 14.04
N ALA A 27 -6.61 -3.58 15.25
CA ALA A 27 -6.72 -2.76 16.46
C ALA A 27 -5.81 -1.53 16.38
N LEU A 28 -4.57 -1.70 15.91
CA LEU A 28 -3.63 -0.61 15.74
C LEU A 28 -4.12 0.41 14.69
N ALA A 29 -4.53 -0.06 13.52
CA ALA A 29 -5.06 0.76 12.45
C ALA A 29 -6.40 1.39 12.84
N LYS A 30 -7.22 0.79 13.70
CA LYS A 30 -8.44 1.43 14.21
C LYS A 30 -8.09 2.58 15.17
N GLN A 31 -7.18 2.35 16.10
CA GLN A 31 -6.89 3.24 17.22
C GLN A 31 -6.04 4.46 16.85
N TRP A 32 -5.10 4.31 15.90
CA TRP A 32 -4.12 5.36 15.59
C TRP A 32 -4.34 5.95 14.19
N THR A 33 -4.43 7.27 14.11
CA THR A 33 -4.64 8.00 12.83
C THR A 33 -3.43 7.92 11.92
N ASN A 34 -2.24 7.80 12.49
CA ASN A 34 -0.95 7.72 11.82
C ASN A 34 -0.46 6.28 11.55
N ALA A 35 -1.30 5.27 11.80
CA ALA A 35 -1.00 3.87 11.48
C ALA A 35 -1.69 3.46 10.17
N CYS A 36 -0.91 3.34 9.09
CA CYS A 36 -1.32 2.75 7.83
C CYS A 36 -0.83 1.30 7.74
N VAL A 37 -1.61 0.44 7.09
CA VAL A 37 -1.24 -0.97 6.89
C VAL A 37 -1.07 -1.23 5.41
N ASP A 38 -0.04 -2.01 5.11
CA ASP A 38 0.33 -2.44 3.79
C ASP A 38 0.28 -3.97 3.69
N MET A 39 -0.24 -4.44 2.56
CA MET A 39 -0.40 -5.85 2.21
C MET A 39 0.68 -6.32 1.24
N CYS A 40 1.88 -5.73 1.28
CA CYS A 40 3.01 -6.16 0.47
C CYS A 40 3.22 -7.66 0.65
N TRP A 41 3.37 -8.35 -0.47
CA TRP A 41 3.48 -9.82 -0.59
C TRP A 41 2.30 -10.65 -0.06
N ALA A 42 1.34 -10.08 0.67
CA ALA A 42 0.31 -10.85 1.36
C ALA A 42 -0.45 -11.79 0.40
N TRP A 43 -0.77 -11.32 -0.81
CA TRP A 43 -1.47 -12.09 -1.82
C TRP A 43 -0.66 -13.26 -2.40
N ILE A 44 0.67 -13.16 -2.46
CA ILE A 44 1.53 -14.24 -2.96
C ILE A 44 2.01 -15.17 -1.83
N VAL A 45 1.98 -14.70 -0.57
CA VAL A 45 2.25 -15.52 0.61
C VAL A 45 1.07 -16.42 0.93
N ASN A 46 -0.12 -15.83 1.10
CA ASN A 46 -1.34 -16.57 1.39
C ASN A 46 -2.57 -15.77 0.93
N PRO A 47 -3.10 -16.05 -0.28
CA PRO A 47 -4.28 -15.36 -0.80
C PRO A 47 -5.52 -15.48 0.09
N ALA A 48 -5.68 -16.58 0.83
CA ALA A 48 -6.82 -16.79 1.71
C ALA A 48 -6.74 -15.87 2.94
N ALA A 49 -5.57 -15.80 3.57
CA ALA A 49 -5.33 -14.87 4.69
C ALA A 49 -5.37 -13.41 4.25
N ALA A 50 -4.84 -13.08 3.07
CA ALA A 50 -4.92 -11.72 2.52
C ALA A 50 -6.37 -11.28 2.28
N LYS A 51 -7.20 -12.16 1.69
CA LYS A 51 -8.63 -11.91 1.51
C LYS A 51 -9.34 -11.70 2.84
N ASP A 52 -9.09 -12.58 3.80
CA ASP A 52 -9.69 -12.51 5.14
C ASP A 52 -9.30 -11.21 5.87
N TYR A 53 -8.02 -10.83 5.86
CA TYR A 53 -7.55 -9.56 6.40
C TYR A 53 -8.23 -8.37 5.72
N LEU A 54 -8.32 -8.35 4.38
CA LEU A 54 -8.96 -7.27 3.65
C LEU A 54 -10.42 -7.09 4.08
N LYS A 55 -11.18 -8.19 4.18
CA LYS A 55 -12.58 -8.15 4.68
C LYS A 55 -12.64 -7.56 6.08
N LYS A 56 -11.81 -8.08 7.00
CA LYS A 56 -11.78 -7.61 8.38
C LYS A 56 -11.38 -6.15 8.50
N HIS A 57 -10.43 -5.68 7.68
CA HIS A 57 -10.01 -4.28 7.66
C HIS A 57 -11.14 -3.36 7.22
N ILE A 58 -11.83 -3.69 6.12
CA ILE A 58 -13.00 -2.93 5.62
C ILE A 58 -14.06 -2.76 6.71
N LEU A 59 -14.31 -3.81 7.50
CA LEU A 59 -15.32 -3.80 8.56
C LEU A 59 -14.86 -3.12 9.86
N THR A 60 -13.55 -3.00 10.10
CA THR A 60 -13.01 -2.66 11.42
C THR A 60 -12.30 -1.31 11.48
N ALA A 61 -11.57 -0.95 10.44
CA ALA A 61 -10.64 0.18 10.42
C ALA A 61 -10.86 1.09 9.21
N PRO A 62 -10.48 2.39 9.29
CA PRO A 62 -10.67 3.30 8.17
C PRO A 62 -9.95 2.83 6.90
N ILE A 63 -10.72 2.70 5.82
CA ILE A 63 -10.21 2.15 4.55
C ILE A 63 -9.14 3.03 3.91
N ASN A 64 -9.14 4.33 4.23
CA ASN A 64 -8.14 5.26 3.75
C ASN A 64 -6.71 4.93 4.26
N LYS A 65 -6.56 4.06 5.27
CA LYS A 65 -5.27 3.67 5.84
C LYS A 65 -4.71 2.36 5.29
N LEU A 66 -5.38 1.76 4.29
CA LEU A 66 -4.98 0.48 3.72
C LEU A 66 -4.27 0.64 2.37
N LEU A 67 -3.18 -0.10 2.20
CA LEU A 67 -2.45 -0.30 0.95
C LEU A 67 -2.54 -1.78 0.57
N PRO A 68 -3.53 -2.20 -0.25
CA PRO A 68 -3.77 -3.61 -0.51
C PRO A 68 -2.76 -4.27 -1.43
N PHE A 69 -1.83 -3.55 -2.05
CA PHE A 69 -0.91 -4.13 -3.02
C PHE A 69 0.49 -3.52 -2.92
N GLY A 70 1.50 -4.40 -2.85
CA GLY A 70 2.91 -4.04 -2.81
C GLY A 70 3.76 -5.26 -3.18
N GLY A 71 4.72 -5.09 -4.08
CA GLY A 71 5.51 -6.20 -4.61
C GLY A 71 6.92 -6.32 -4.05
N ASP A 72 7.53 -5.21 -3.62
CA ASP A 72 8.95 -5.10 -3.22
C ASP A 72 9.90 -6.00 -4.04
N TYR A 73 9.71 -5.99 -5.36
CA TYR A 73 10.45 -6.85 -6.27
C TYR A 73 11.69 -6.13 -6.78
N ILE A 74 12.78 -6.87 -6.90
CA ILE A 74 13.94 -6.48 -7.70
C ILE A 74 13.62 -6.64 -9.21
N PRO A 75 13.16 -7.81 -9.70
CA PRO A 75 12.71 -7.97 -11.09
C PRO A 75 11.29 -7.41 -11.30
N VAL A 76 10.99 -6.92 -12.51
CA VAL A 76 9.67 -6.34 -12.84
C VAL A 76 8.63 -7.40 -13.22
N GLU A 77 9.09 -8.55 -13.69
CA GLU A 77 8.28 -9.63 -14.24
C GLU A 77 7.23 -10.18 -13.25
N PRO A 78 7.53 -10.38 -11.94
CA PRO A 78 6.55 -10.88 -10.98
C PRO A 78 5.42 -9.89 -10.68
N VAL A 79 5.60 -8.59 -10.97
CA VAL A 79 4.62 -7.54 -10.66
C VAL A 79 3.28 -7.84 -11.33
N LEU A 80 3.30 -8.29 -12.59
CA LEU A 80 2.08 -8.59 -13.34
C LEU A 80 1.31 -9.75 -12.71
N GLY A 81 2.00 -10.85 -12.42
CA GLY A 81 1.40 -12.04 -11.81
C GLY A 81 0.81 -11.73 -10.44
N HIS A 82 1.54 -11.00 -9.60
CA HIS A 82 1.05 -10.57 -8.30
C HIS A 82 -0.17 -9.65 -8.42
N ALA A 83 -0.14 -8.66 -9.33
CA ALA A 83 -1.27 -7.75 -9.51
C ALA A 83 -2.56 -8.48 -9.93
N LEU A 84 -2.45 -9.53 -10.73
CA LEU A 84 -3.60 -10.37 -11.10
C LEU A 84 -4.16 -11.14 -9.90
N ILE A 85 -3.30 -11.73 -9.08
CA ILE A 85 -3.72 -12.46 -7.86
C ILE A 85 -4.40 -11.48 -6.89
N ALA A 86 -3.80 -10.30 -6.67
CA ALA A 86 -4.34 -9.27 -5.79
C ALA A 86 -5.72 -8.79 -6.25
N ARG A 87 -5.88 -8.44 -7.54
CA ARG A 87 -7.18 -7.99 -8.09
C ARG A 87 -8.26 -9.06 -7.96
N ARG A 88 -7.93 -10.34 -8.21
CA ARG A 88 -8.86 -11.45 -8.02
C ARG A 88 -9.27 -11.61 -6.56
N GLY A 89 -8.31 -11.50 -5.64
CA GLY A 89 -8.55 -11.57 -4.21
C GLY A 89 -9.41 -10.42 -3.69
N ILE A 90 -9.12 -9.20 -4.11
CA ILE A 90 -9.88 -7.99 -3.77
C ILE A 90 -11.32 -8.09 -4.30
N ALA A 91 -11.50 -8.44 -5.57
CA ALA A 91 -12.83 -8.60 -6.15
C ALA A 91 -13.66 -9.65 -5.40
N ARG A 92 -13.04 -10.77 -5.01
CA ARG A 92 -13.70 -11.80 -4.22
C ARG A 92 -14.05 -11.32 -2.81
N ALA A 93 -13.15 -10.60 -2.13
CA ALA A 93 -13.43 -10.06 -0.81
C ALA A 93 -14.62 -9.08 -0.83
N LEU A 94 -14.65 -8.17 -1.80
CA LEU A 94 -15.74 -7.22 -1.98
C LEU A 94 -17.06 -7.93 -2.31
N TRP A 95 -17.02 -8.92 -3.23
CA TRP A 95 -18.21 -9.71 -3.55
C TRP A 95 -18.76 -10.46 -2.33
N GLU A 96 -17.90 -11.11 -1.53
CA GLU A 96 -18.32 -11.82 -0.32
C GLU A 96 -18.95 -10.84 0.70
N LEU A 97 -18.41 -9.63 0.87
CA LEU A 97 -19.01 -8.63 1.76
C LEU A 97 -20.38 -8.13 1.27
N VAL A 98 -20.61 -8.07 -0.04
CA VAL A 98 -21.92 -7.72 -0.62
C VAL A 98 -22.91 -8.87 -0.44
N ASP A 99 -22.48 -10.10 -0.75
CA ASP A 99 -23.31 -11.31 -0.61
C ASP A 99 -23.73 -11.55 0.86
N GLU A 100 -22.83 -11.28 1.80
CA GLU A 100 -23.10 -11.33 3.25
C GLU A 100 -23.96 -10.16 3.77
N GLY A 101 -24.24 -9.16 2.93
CA GLY A 101 -25.06 -7.99 3.31
C GLY A 101 -24.35 -6.94 4.16
N TRP A 102 -23.02 -7.00 4.27
CA TRP A 102 -22.23 -5.97 4.97
C TRP A 102 -22.03 -4.71 4.15
N LEU A 103 -22.05 -4.83 2.81
CA LEU A 103 -21.92 -3.72 1.87
C LEU A 103 -23.03 -3.80 0.82
N THR A 104 -23.45 -2.65 0.30
CA THR A 104 -24.17 -2.64 -0.98
C THR A 104 -23.20 -2.81 -2.14
N LEU A 105 -23.70 -3.18 -3.32
CA LEU A 105 -22.89 -3.19 -4.54
C LEU A 105 -22.26 -1.82 -4.81
N GLN A 106 -22.99 -0.73 -4.54
CA GLN A 106 -22.47 0.62 -4.75
C GLN A 106 -21.32 0.92 -3.80
N ASP A 107 -21.46 0.60 -2.50
CA ASP A 107 -20.37 0.78 -1.53
C ASP A 107 -19.12 0.02 -1.97
N ALA A 108 -19.28 -1.24 -2.42
CA ALA A 108 -18.17 -2.05 -2.89
C ALA A 108 -17.45 -1.43 -4.11
N LEU A 109 -18.20 -0.84 -5.05
CA LEU A 109 -17.63 -0.15 -6.21
C LEU A 109 -16.89 1.13 -5.80
N ASP A 110 -17.46 1.90 -4.87
CA ASP A 110 -16.87 3.16 -4.40
C ASP A 110 -15.55 2.94 -3.65
N LEU A 111 -15.33 1.73 -3.09
CA LEU A 111 -14.07 1.36 -2.45
C LEU A 111 -12.93 1.06 -3.43
N VAL A 112 -13.21 0.70 -4.69
CA VAL A 112 -12.21 0.21 -5.66
C VAL A 112 -11.11 1.24 -5.92
N ASP A 113 -11.50 2.47 -6.24
CA ASP A 113 -10.55 3.52 -6.58
C ASP A 113 -9.65 3.94 -5.40
N PRO A 114 -10.21 4.22 -4.20
CA PRO A 114 -9.40 4.48 -3.00
C PRO A 114 -8.37 3.38 -2.73
N ILE A 115 -8.76 2.11 -2.77
CA ILE A 115 -7.87 1.03 -2.35
C ILE A 115 -6.85 0.64 -3.41
N LEU A 116 -7.18 0.75 -4.71
CA LEU A 116 -6.25 0.35 -5.78
C LEU A 116 -5.23 1.43 -6.14
N HIS A 117 -5.53 2.71 -5.91
CA HIS A 117 -4.60 3.79 -6.27
C HIS A 117 -4.69 5.04 -5.38
N GLY A 118 -5.89 5.42 -4.92
CA GLY A 118 -6.10 6.67 -4.20
C GLY A 118 -5.29 6.78 -2.89
N ASN A 119 -5.33 5.74 -2.07
CA ASN A 119 -4.64 5.67 -0.79
C ASN A 119 -3.13 5.81 -0.96
N ALA A 120 -2.53 5.03 -1.86
CA ALA A 120 -1.11 5.07 -2.14
C ALA A 120 -0.66 6.46 -2.60
N ARG A 121 -1.41 7.08 -3.53
CA ARG A 121 -1.12 8.43 -4.02
C ARG A 121 -1.10 9.47 -2.90
N ARG A 122 -2.08 9.40 -1.99
CA ARG A 122 -2.21 10.32 -0.86
C ARG A 122 -1.15 10.08 0.21
N ILE A 123 -0.98 8.83 0.67
CA ILE A 123 -0.05 8.46 1.75
C ILE A 123 1.38 8.80 1.35
N PHE A 124 1.79 8.46 0.13
CA PHE A 124 3.16 8.68 -0.33
C PHE A 124 3.39 10.06 -0.96
N LYS A 125 2.39 10.95 -0.94
CA LYS A 125 2.47 12.32 -1.47
C LYS A 125 2.98 12.35 -2.91
N LEU A 126 2.43 11.48 -3.77
CA LEU A 126 2.94 11.26 -5.13
C LEU A 126 2.94 12.55 -5.95
N ALA A 127 1.88 13.36 -5.89
CA ALA A 127 1.78 14.60 -6.65
C ALA A 127 2.92 15.58 -6.30
N GLN A 128 3.19 15.78 -5.00
CA GLN A 128 4.26 16.65 -4.53
C GLN A 128 5.63 16.11 -4.95
N LYS A 129 5.85 14.80 -4.83
CA LYS A 129 7.11 14.17 -5.26
C LYS A 129 7.31 14.26 -6.76
N THR A 130 6.25 14.05 -7.56
CA THR A 130 6.31 14.20 -9.02
C THR A 130 6.69 15.62 -9.41
N GLU A 131 6.11 16.63 -8.78
CA GLU A 131 6.47 18.03 -9.06
C GLU A 131 7.91 18.35 -8.68
N ALA A 132 8.36 17.90 -7.50
CA ALA A 132 9.75 18.03 -7.09
C ALA A 132 10.73 17.35 -8.08
N LEU A 133 10.37 16.16 -8.58
CA LEU A 133 11.18 15.43 -9.56
C LEU A 133 11.26 16.16 -10.91
N ARG A 134 10.18 16.80 -11.37
CA ARG A 134 10.21 17.61 -12.61
C ARG A 134 11.18 18.79 -12.53
N GLN A 135 11.36 19.33 -11.33
CA GLN A 135 12.28 20.43 -11.07
C GLN A 135 13.71 19.96 -10.76
N ALA A 136 13.98 18.66 -10.81
CA ALA A 136 15.28 18.12 -10.45
C ALA A 136 16.37 18.56 -11.43
N GLU A 137 17.51 18.98 -10.90
CA GLU A 137 18.63 19.53 -11.67
C GLU A 137 19.14 18.56 -12.75
N TRP A 138 19.09 17.26 -12.50
CA TRP A 138 19.56 16.24 -13.44
C TRP A 138 18.62 16.03 -14.64
N LEU A 139 17.35 16.43 -14.54
CA LEU A 139 16.41 16.47 -15.67
C LEU A 139 16.62 17.71 -16.55
N GLN A 140 17.16 18.78 -15.98
CA GLN A 140 17.47 20.02 -16.69
C GLN A 140 18.86 20.02 -17.33
N ARG A 141 19.71 19.02 -17.02
CA ARG A 141 21.01 18.86 -17.68
C ARG A 141 20.81 18.44 -19.14
N PRO A 142 21.39 19.16 -20.12
CA PRO A 142 21.43 18.69 -21.49
C PRO A 142 22.14 17.33 -21.55
N SER A 143 21.64 16.41 -22.38
CA SER A 143 22.13 15.05 -22.63
C SER A 143 23.64 14.94 -22.99
N THR A 144 24.36 16.05 -23.12
CA THR A 144 25.75 16.13 -23.56
C THR A 144 26.77 16.35 -22.44
N ALA A 145 26.35 16.49 -21.17
CA ALA A 145 27.30 16.55 -20.06
C ALA A 145 27.85 15.15 -19.74
N PRO A 146 29.17 14.90 -19.83
CA PRO A 146 29.73 13.58 -19.53
C PRO A 146 29.39 13.17 -18.09
N LEU A 147 28.90 11.94 -17.93
CA LEU A 147 28.67 11.31 -16.62
C LEU A 147 30.02 11.26 -15.90
N SER A 148 30.23 12.13 -14.91
CA SER A 148 31.39 12.03 -14.03
C SER A 148 31.29 10.70 -13.29
N THR A 149 32.22 9.80 -13.58
CA THR A 149 32.41 8.55 -12.84
C THR A 149 32.46 8.83 -11.34
N PRO A 150 31.68 8.13 -10.50
CA PRO A 150 31.83 8.26 -9.06
C PRO A 150 33.25 7.80 -8.70
N SER A 151 34.01 8.66 -8.03
CA SER A 151 35.33 8.31 -7.53
C SER A 151 35.20 7.11 -6.60
N ALA A 152 35.82 5.99 -6.98
CA ALA A 152 36.06 4.85 -6.12
C ALA A 152 36.98 5.29 -4.97
N ASN A 153 36.40 5.85 -3.90
CA ASN A 153 37.01 5.93 -2.59
C ASN A 153 35.98 6.42 -1.57
N ARG A 154 35.29 5.46 -0.96
CA ARG A 154 34.85 5.51 0.44
C ARG A 154 34.77 4.06 0.92
N LEU A 155 35.91 3.61 1.44
CA LEU A 155 35.99 2.49 2.39
C LEU A 155 35.36 2.93 3.71
#